data_AF-A0A2U8W6X3-F1
#
_entry.id   AF-A0A2U8W6X3-F1
#
_cell.length_a   1.000
_cell.length_b   1.000
_cell.length_c   1.000
_cell.angle_alpha   90.00
_cell.angle_beta   90.00
_cell.angle_gamma   90.00
#
_symmetry.space_group_name_H-M   'P 1'
#
loop_
_entity.id
_entity.type
_entity.pdbx_description
1 polymer ?
#
loop_
_entity_poly.entity_id
_entity_poly.type
_entity_poly.pdbx_seq_one_letter_code
_entity_poly.pdbx_strand_id
1 'polypeptide(L)' 'MTDKAAITFEQIRERAYEIWERNHRPAGFEIEFWLLAERELKAERERKRNAGGHAGGGSGGDGAAS' A
#
# COMPACT_ATOMS: atom_id res chain seq x y z
N MET A 1 -8.99 -14.05 -16.36
CA MET A 1 -7.81 -13.23 -16.04
C MET A 1 -8.26 -11.91 -15.44
N THR A 2 -8.48 -11.87 -14.13
CA THR A 2 -8.50 -10.62 -13.39
C THR A 2 -7.62 -10.87 -12.19
N ASP A 3 -6.42 -10.33 -12.21
CA ASP A 3 -5.58 -10.36 -11.03
C ASP A 3 -6.29 -9.48 -9.99
N LYS A 4 -7.07 -10.10 -9.08
CA LYS A 4 -7.68 -9.43 -7.92
C LYS A 4 -6.60 -8.77 -7.04
N ALA A 5 -5.34 -9.08 -7.34
CA ALA A 5 -4.14 -8.54 -6.77
C ALA A 5 -3.50 -7.36 -7.55
N ALA A 6 -4.09 -6.86 -8.63
CA ALA A 6 -3.71 -5.57 -9.19
C ALA A 6 -4.39 -4.43 -8.40
N ILE A 7 -3.72 -3.28 -8.25
CA ILE A 7 -4.37 -2.05 -7.79
C ILE A 7 -5.27 -1.57 -8.92
N THR A 8 -6.56 -1.36 -8.65
CA THR A 8 -7.52 -0.96 -9.68
C THR A 8 -7.52 0.56 -9.87
N PHE A 9 -7.98 1.00 -11.04
CA PHE A 9 -8.18 2.43 -11.31
C PHE A 9 -9.12 3.09 -10.29
N GLU A 10 -10.18 2.38 -9.88
CA GLU A 10 -11.14 2.88 -8.88
C GLU A 10 -10.48 3.13 -7.52
N GLN A 11 -9.61 2.22 -7.07
CA GLN A 11 -8.85 2.40 -5.83
C GLN A 11 -7.92 3.62 -5.91
N ILE A 12 -7.26 3.82 -7.05
CA ILE A 12 -6.39 4.99 -7.27
C ILE A 12 -7.23 6.27 -7.26
N ARG A 13 -8.39 6.28 -7.93
CA ARG A 13 -9.31 7.44 -7.96
C ARG A 13 -9.77 7.82 -6.56
N GLU A 14 -10.22 6.85 -5.77
CA GLU A 14 -10.70 7.08 -4.40
C GLU A 14 -9.58 7.66 -3.54
N ARG A 15 -8.39 7.04 -3.55
CA ARG A 15 -7.25 7.53 -2.78
C ARG A 15 -6.78 8.91 -3.25
N ALA A 16 -6.79 9.18 -4.56
CA ALA A 16 -6.43 10.50 -5.09
C ALA A 16 -7.42 11.58 -4.64
N TYR A 17 -8.72 11.26 -4.60
CA TYR A 17 -9.76 12.16 -4.12
C TYR A 17 -9.59 12.49 -2.62
N GLU A 18 -9.31 11.48 -1.79
CA GLU A 18 -9.02 11.66 -0.36
C GLU A 18 -7.83 12.61 -0.15
N ILE A 19 -6.75 12.42 -0.92
CA ILE A 19 -5.56 13.27 -0.85
C ILE A 19 -5.90 14.70 -1.30
N TRP A 20 -6.58 14.87 -2.43
CA TRP A 20 -6.99 16.19 -2.94
C TRP A 20 -7.88 16.95 -1.94
N GLU A 21 -8.84 16.25 -1.31
CA GLU A 21 -9.72 16.83 -0.31
C GLU A 21 -8.96 17.26 0.96
N ARG A 22 -8.05 16.42 1.47
CA ARG A 22 -7.18 16.74 2.62
C ARG A 22 -6.26 17.93 2.35
N ASN A 23 -5.91 18.19 1.09
CA ASN A 23 -5.05 19.31 0.68
C ASN A 23 -5.84 20.59 0.35
N HIS A 24 -7.13 20.68 0.71
CA HIS A 24 -8.01 21.82 0.42
C HIS A 24 -8.28 22.05 -1.07
N ARG A 25 -8.28 20.97 -1.86
CA ARG A 25 -8.77 20.96 -3.24
C ARG A 25 -8.05 21.96 -4.16
N PRO A 26 -6.70 21.97 -4.21
CA PRO A 26 -5.99 22.87 -5.10
C PRO A 26 -6.21 22.44 -6.56
N ALA A 27 -6.34 23.43 -7.45
CA ALA A 27 -6.43 23.20 -8.88
C ALA A 27 -5.04 23.03 -9.50
N GLY A 28 -4.93 22.21 -10.54
CA GLY A 28 -3.70 22.02 -11.32
C GLY A 28 -2.71 21.01 -10.72
N PHE A 29 -3.09 20.31 -9.65
CA PHE A 29 -2.29 19.25 -9.00
C PHE A 29 -2.94 17.87 -9.09
N GLU A 30 -3.96 17.72 -9.95
CA GLU A 30 -4.74 16.50 -10.05
C GLU A 30 -3.83 15.31 -10.37
N ILE A 31 -2.99 15.43 -11.40
CA ILE A 31 -2.06 14.37 -11.83
C ILE A 31 -1.11 13.97 -10.70
N GLU A 32 -0.59 14.93 -9.93
CA GLU A 32 0.30 14.65 -8.80
C GLU A 32 -0.41 13.81 -7.73
N PHE A 33 -1.69 14.11 -7.45
CA PHE A 33 -2.48 13.31 -6.51
C PHE A 33 -2.80 11.91 -7.03
N TRP A 34 -3.03 11.74 -8.33
CA TRP A 34 -3.17 10.40 -8.95
C TRP A 34 -1.88 9.58 -8.80
N LEU A 35 -0.71 10.18 -9.08
CA LEU A 35 0.58 9.51 -8.95
C LEU A 35 0.92 9.17 -7.49
N LEU A 36 0.61 10.09 -6.57
CA LEU A 36 0.81 9.86 -5.14
C LEU A 36 -0.10 8.75 -4.61
N ALA A 37 -1.38 8.73 -5.00
CA ALA A 37 -2.33 7.69 -4.65
C ALA A 37 -1.85 6.30 -5.10
N GLU A 38 -1.38 6.19 -6.35
CA GLU A 38 -0.84 4.94 -6.86
C GLU A 38 0.35 4.45 -6.04
N ARG A 39 1.27 5.37 -5.67
CA ARG A 39 2.44 5.06 -4.85
C ARG A 39 2.06 4.61 -3.44
N GLU A 40 1.12 5.29 -2.80
CA GLU A 40 0.65 4.90 -1.46
C GLU A 40 0.01 3.51 -1.47
N LEU A 41 -0.83 3.20 -2.46
CA LEU A 41 -1.48 1.90 -2.58
C LEU A 41 -0.47 0.77 -2.84
N LYS A 42 0.56 1.02 -3.67
CA LYS A 42 1.68 0.09 -3.89
C LYS A 42 2.41 -0.21 -2.58
N ALA A 43 2.80 0.83 -1.85
CA ALA A 43 3.50 0.68 -0.57
C ALA A 43 2.65 -0.03 0.49
N GLU A 44 1.36 0.30 0.59
CA GLU A 44 0.43 -0.37 1.52
C GLU A 44 0.32 -1.87 1.23
N ARG A 45 0.26 -2.22 -0.05
CA ARG A 45 0.20 -3.62 -0.49
C ARG A 45 1.50 -4.37 -0.18
N GLU A 46 2.66 -3.76 -0.40
CA GLU A 46 3.95 -4.35 -0.05
C GLU A 46 4.07 -4.58 1.45
N ARG A 47 3.66 -3.62 2.27
CA ARG A 47 3.60 -3.76 3.74
C ARG A 47 2.69 -4.91 4.15
N LYS A 48 1.49 -5.03 3.57
CA LYS A 48 0.55 -6.15 3.82
C LYS A 48 1.17 -7.50 3.45
N ARG A 49 1.89 -7.57 2.33
CA ARG A 49 2.59 -8.79 1.89
C ARG A 49 3.69 -9.20 2.88
N ASN A 50 4.50 -8.24 3.34
CA ASN A 50 5.59 -8.51 4.29
C ASN A 50 5.04 -8.90 5.68
N ALA A 51 4.01 -8.20 6.17
CA ALA A 51 3.36 -8.51 7.44
C ALA A 51 2.71 -9.91 7.45
N GLY A 52 2.11 -10.34 6.33
CA GLY A 52 1.57 -11.70 6.17
C GLY A 52 2.64 -12.80 6.04
N GLY A 53 3.88 -12.45 5.68
CA GLY A 53 5.01 -13.38 5.58
C GLY A 53 5.78 -13.61 6.89
N HIS A 54 5.67 -12.69 7.86
CA HIS A 54 6.37 -12.76 9.15
C HIS A 54 5.62 -13.53 10.26
N ALA A 55 4.41 -14.02 10.01
CA ALA A 55 3.65 -14.81 10.99
C ALA A 55 3.98 -16.32 10.96
N GLY A 56 4.92 -16.78 10.12
CA GLY A 56 5.19 -18.21 9.89
C GLY A 56 6.64 -18.68 10.05
N GLY A 57 7.55 -17.88 10.62
CA GLY A 57 8.98 -18.23 10.65
C GLY A 57 9.71 -17.63 11.85
N GLY A 58 9.38 -18.10 13.06
CA GLY A 58 9.99 -17.64 14.30
C GLY A 58 10.00 -18.70 15.39
N SER A 59 10.41 -19.92 15.05
CA SER A 59 10.86 -20.89 16.06
C SER A 59 12.07 -21.61 15.47
N GLY A 60 13.24 -21.10 15.83
CA GLY A 60 14.54 -21.53 15.31
C GLY A 60 15.60 -20.78 16.08
N GLY A 61 15.75 -21.17 17.34
CA GLY A 61 16.67 -20.58 18.30
C GLY A 61 17.04 -21.62 19.34
N ASP A 62 17.53 -22.77 18.88
CA ASP A 62 18.26 -23.74 19.70
C ASP A 62 19.54 -23.04 20.21
N GLY A 63 19.43 -22.45 21.39
CA GLY A 63 20.52 -21.80 22.13
C GLY A 63 20.91 -22.67 23.32
N ALA A 64 22.15 -23.13 23.27
CA ALA A 64 22.80 -24.11 24.14
C ALA A 64 22.93 -23.74 25.63
N ALA A 65 23.34 -24.77 26.39
CA ALA A 65 24.18 -24.78 27.59
C ALA A 65 23.47 -24.84 28.97
N SER A 66 23.45 -26.04 29.57
CA SER A 66 24.30 -26.42 30.72
C SER A 66 24.11 -27.90 31.06
#